data_AF-A0A399YDI5-F1
#
_entry.id   AF-A0A399YDI5-F1
#
_cell.length_a   1.000
_cell.length_b   1.000
_cell.length_c   1.000
_cell.angle_alpha   90.00
_cell.angle_beta   90.00
_cell.angle_gamma   90.00
#
_symmetry.space_group_name_H-M   'P 1'
#
loop_
_entity.id
_entity.type
_entity.pdbx_description
1 polymer ?
#
loop_
_entity_poly.entity_id
_entity_poly.type
_entity_poly.pdbx_seq_one_letter_code
_entity_poly.pdbx_strand_id
1 'polypeptide(L)'
;FALAMAFALLFNTMTVNVLEQQRELATMRAIGTHRRLIALMMTTESFVVWLLALIPGLILGTLAANALGSAFQTDLFAFTIVIAPQSYVAAAFGILLTMLLAAAPAIRRVNRLNLAEATKTLT
;
A
#
# COMPACT_ATOMS: atom_id res chain seq x y z
N PHE A 1 -4.56 23.48 -11.85
CA PHE A 1 -3.10 23.57 -11.57
C PHE A 1 -2.64 22.60 -10.48
N ALA A 2 -3.23 22.56 -9.28
CA ALA A 2 -2.81 21.64 -8.20
C ALA A 2 -2.84 20.15 -8.59
N LEU A 3 -3.89 19.71 -9.30
CA LEU A 3 -4.04 18.32 -9.76
C LEU A 3 -2.93 17.88 -10.73
N ALA A 4 -2.54 18.77 -11.65
CA ALA A 4 -1.47 18.51 -12.60
C ALA A 4 -0.09 18.44 -11.92
N MET A 5 0.16 19.30 -10.91
CA MET A 5 1.38 19.26 -10.11
C MET A 5 1.45 17.99 -9.26
N ALA A 6 0.34 17.60 -8.61
CA ALA A 6 0.27 16.36 -7.86
C ALA A 6 0.54 15.13 -8.75
N PHE A 7 -0.03 15.11 -9.96
CA PHE A 7 0.22 14.05 -10.93
C PHE A 7 1.70 13.98 -11.34
N ALA A 8 2.31 15.12 -11.70
CA ALA A 8 3.71 15.18 -12.07
C ALA A 8 4.65 14.72 -10.93
N LEU A 9 4.37 15.14 -9.70
CA LEU A 9 5.12 14.75 -8.51
C LEU A 9 5.01 13.22 -8.25
N LEU A 10 3.79 12.68 -8.33
CA LEU A 10 3.56 11.24 -8.16
C LEU A 10 4.26 10.43 -9.25
N PHE A 11 4.20 10.88 -10.51
CA PHE A 11 4.87 10.22 -11.63
C PHE A 11 6.38 10.16 -11.43
N ASN A 12 7.00 11.28 -11.03
CA ASN A 12 8.43 11.34 -10.77
C ASN A 12 8.82 10.39 -9.62
N THR A 13 8.07 10.44 -8.52
CA THR A 13 8.33 9.60 -7.34
C THR A 13 8.17 8.10 -7.65
N MET A 14 7.12 7.73 -8.37
CA MET A 14 6.91 6.35 -8.82
C MET A 14 8.05 5.86 -9.73
N THR A 15 8.52 6.72 -10.63
CA THR A 15 9.64 6.40 -11.53
C THR A 15 10.91 6.13 -10.73
N VAL A 16 11.25 6.98 -9.77
CA VAL A 16 12.42 6.80 -8.91
C VAL A 16 12.29 5.52 -8.08
N ASN A 17 11.15 5.31 -7.43
CA ASN A 17 10.91 4.13 -6.59
C ASN A 17 11.05 2.82 -7.39
N VAL A 18 10.53 2.78 -8.62
CA VAL A 18 10.68 1.61 -9.50
C VAL A 18 12.14 1.34 -9.85
N LEU A 19 12.93 2.38 -10.14
CA LEU A 19 14.35 2.24 -10.46
C LEU A 19 15.18 1.72 -9.27
N GLU A 20 14.90 2.21 -8.06
CA GLU A 20 15.57 1.77 -6.84
C GLU A 20 15.26 0.29 -6.54
N GLN A 21 13.99 -0.09 -6.61
CA GLN A 21 13.54 -1.46 -6.35
C GLN A 21 14.10 -2.46 -7.38
N GLN A 22 14.26 -2.04 -8.64
CA GLN A 22 14.92 -2.87 -9.64
C GLN A 22 16.41 -3.11 -9.34
N ARG A 23 17.13 -2.11 -8.84
CA ARG A 23 18.55 -2.26 -8.46
C ARG A 23 18.71 -3.20 -7.27
N GLU A 24 17.88 -3.06 -6.24
CA GLU A 24 17.91 -3.96 -5.08
C GLU A 24 17.58 -5.41 -5.46
N LEU A 25 16.59 -5.62 -6.33
CA LEU A 25 16.26 -6.95 -6.83
C LEU A 25 17.40 -7.54 -7.69
N ALA A 26 18.09 -6.72 -8.48
CA ALA A 26 19.21 -7.16 -9.30
C ALA A 26 20.44 -7.56 -8.44
N THR A 27 20.78 -6.78 -7.41
CA THR A 27 21.87 -7.12 -6.48
C THR A 27 21.55 -8.36 -5.66
N MET A 28 20.32 -8.50 -5.15
CA MET A 28 19.88 -9.73 -4.45
C MET A 28 19.97 -10.98 -5.35
N ARG A 29 19.68 -10.84 -6.65
CA ARG A 29 19.83 -11.93 -7.63
C ARG A 29 21.29 -12.26 -7.93
N ALA A 30 22.18 -11.27 -7.99
CA ALA A 30 23.61 -11.50 -8.19
C ALA A 30 24.25 -12.32 -7.04
N ILE A 31 23.69 -12.22 -5.83
CA ILE A 31 24.13 -12.97 -4.65
C ILE A 31 23.46 -14.37 -4.57
N GLY A 32 22.55 -14.70 -5.50
CA GLY A 32 21.91 -16.03 -5.58
C GLY A 32 20.69 -16.21 -4.67
N THR A 33 20.09 -15.12 -4.21
CA THR A 33 18.97 -15.16 -3.25
C THR A 33 17.73 -15.86 -3.85
N HIS A 34 17.19 -16.84 -3.12
CA HIS A 34 15.96 -17.54 -3.52
C HIS A 34 14.77 -16.57 -3.64
N ARG A 35 13.97 -16.72 -4.71
CA ARG A 35 12.73 -15.95 -4.96
C ARG A 35 11.78 -15.85 -3.76
N ARG A 36 11.70 -16.92 -2.96
CA ARG A 36 10.89 -16.97 -1.74
C ARG A 36 11.37 -15.98 -0.68
N LEU A 37 12.67 -15.77 -0.53
CA LEU A 37 13.22 -14.85 0.46
C LEU A 37 12.94 -13.39 0.07
N ILE A 38 13.07 -13.08 -1.22
CA ILE A 38 12.72 -11.75 -1.76
C ILE A 38 11.24 -11.45 -1.52
N ALA A 39 10.35 -12.40 -1.82
CA ALA A 39 8.92 -12.23 -1.58
C ALA A 39 8.59 -12.07 -0.08
N LEU A 40 9.28 -12.81 0.80
CA LEU A 40 9.12 -12.69 2.25
C LEU A 40 9.55 -11.30 2.75
N MET A 41 10.73 -10.82 2.35
CA MET A 41 11.24 -9.49 2.71
C MET A 41 10.27 -8.38 2.28
N MET A 42 9.81 -8.42 1.04
CA MET A 42 8.89 -7.43 0.49
C MET A 42 7.54 -7.43 1.22
N THR A 43 7.07 -8.62 1.63
CA THR A 43 5.85 -8.78 2.44
C THR A 43 6.05 -8.20 3.84
N THR A 44 7.19 -8.48 4.49
CA THR A 44 7.49 -7.94 5.82
C THR A 44 7.62 -6.42 5.82
N GLU A 45 8.24 -5.84 4.79
CA GLU A 45 8.34 -4.38 4.65
C GLU A 45 6.96 -3.74 4.48
N SER A 46 6.15 -4.29 3.57
CA SER A 46 4.77 -3.83 3.35
C SER A 46 3.92 -3.94 4.63
N PHE A 47 4.16 -4.97 5.44
CA PHE A 47 3.48 -5.15 6.72
C PHE A 47 3.87 -4.09 7.76
N VAL A 48 5.16 -3.72 7.81
CA VAL A 48 5.62 -2.62 8.67
C VAL A 48 4.99 -1.30 8.27
N VAL A 49 4.96 -0.99 6.96
CA VAL A 49 4.31 0.23 6.43
C VAL A 49 2.82 0.24 6.77
N TRP A 50 2.14 -0.90 6.63
CA TRP A 50 0.73 -1.05 7.01
C TRP A 50 0.49 -0.77 8.49
N LEU A 51 1.34 -1.30 9.37
CA LEU A 51 1.24 -1.07 10.81
C LEU A 51 1.45 0.40 11.17
N LEU A 52 2.37 1.07 10.49
CA LEU A 52 2.59 2.51 10.64
C LEU A 52 1.43 3.35 10.11
N ALA A 53 0.75 2.89 9.05
CA ALA A 53 -0.39 3.57 8.46
C ALA A 53 -1.69 3.42 9.28
N LEU A 54 -1.83 2.37 10.10
CA LEU A 54 -3.02 2.11 10.91
C LEU A 54 -3.35 3.26 11.86
N ILE A 55 -2.37 3.73 12.62
CA ILE A 55 -2.55 4.79 13.63
C ILE A 55 -3.06 6.09 13.00
N PRO A 56 -2.35 6.72 12.04
CA PRO A 56 -2.82 7.95 11.41
C PRO A 56 -4.10 7.71 10.59
N GLY A 57 -4.28 6.54 9.99
CA GLY A 57 -5.50 6.20 9.25
C GLY A 57 -6.75 6.19 10.14
N LEU A 58 -6.65 5.61 11.34
CA LEU A 58 -7.76 5.62 12.30
C LEU A 58 -8.05 7.04 12.83
N ILE A 59 -7.01 7.82 13.12
CA ILE A 59 -7.17 9.21 13.62
C ILE A 59 -7.83 10.09 12.54
N LEU A 60 -7.31 10.05 11.31
CA LEU A 60 -7.87 10.84 10.22
C LEU A 60 -9.26 10.35 9.83
N GLY A 61 -9.51 9.04 9.88
CA GLY A 61 -10.81 8.44 9.60
C GLY A 61 -11.89 8.90 10.59
N THR A 62 -11.58 8.94 11.89
CA THR A 62 -12.53 9.43 12.90
C THR A 62 -12.77 10.93 12.76
N LEU A 63 -11.73 11.72 12.52
CA LEU A 63 -11.86 13.17 12.28
C LEU A 63 -12.73 13.45 11.04
N ALA A 64 -12.48 12.74 9.94
CA ALA A 64 -13.28 12.87 8.72
C ALA A 64 -14.73 12.43 8.92
N ALA A 65 -14.96 11.31 9.61
CA ALA A 65 -16.31 10.84 9.91
C ALA A 65 -17.09 11.85 10.77
N ASN A 66 -16.46 12.44 11.78
CA ASN A 66 -17.08 13.48 12.60
C ASN A 66 -17.36 14.76 11.79
N ALA A 67 -16.41 15.20 10.96
CA ALA A 67 -16.58 16.38 10.12
C ALA A 67 -17.73 16.19 9.12
N LEU A 68 -17.80 15.03 8.47
CA LEU A 68 -18.91 14.67 7.58
C LEU A 68 -20.22 14.60 8.37
N GLY A 69 -20.24 13.97 9.54
CA GLY A 69 -21.42 13.93 10.42
C GLY A 69 -21.98 15.31 10.72
N SER A 70 -21.12 16.24 11.13
CA SER A 70 -21.52 17.63 11.39
C SER A 70 -21.98 18.38 10.13
N ALA A 71 -21.43 18.07 8.95
CA ALA A 71 -21.80 18.70 7.70
C ALA A 71 -23.14 18.18 7.13
N PHE A 72 -23.49 16.93 7.43
CA PHE A 72 -24.77 16.31 7.02
C PHE A 72 -25.89 16.47 8.06
N GLN A 73 -25.60 17.03 9.24
CA GLN A 73 -26.58 17.29 10.27
C GLN A 73 -27.48 18.47 9.84
N THR A 74 -28.59 18.14 9.17
CA THR A 74 -29.66 19.09 8.81
C THR A 74 -30.73 19.06 9.90
N ASP A 75 -31.38 20.18 10.21
CA ASP A 75 -32.37 20.39 11.31
C ASP A 75 -33.54 19.36 11.40
N LEU A 76 -33.69 18.47 10.42
CA LEU A 76 -34.75 17.45 10.33
C LEU A 76 -34.27 16.01 10.60
N PHE A 77 -32.96 15.73 10.57
CA PHE A 77 -32.40 14.38 10.78
C PHE A 77 -31.10 14.45 11.59
N ALA A 78 -31.17 14.09 12.87
CA ALA A 78 -29.98 13.83 13.67
C ALA A 78 -29.40 12.46 13.27
N PHE A 79 -28.45 12.44 12.33
CA PHE A 79 -27.59 11.28 12.13
C PHE A 79 -26.65 11.18 13.33
N THR A 80 -27.08 10.45 14.37
CA THR A 80 -26.18 10.08 15.46
C THR A 80 -25.19 9.06 14.91
N ILE A 81 -24.02 9.53 14.47
CA ILE A 81 -22.91 8.66 14.09
C ILE A 81 -22.41 7.98 15.36
N VAL A 82 -22.97 6.82 15.67
CA VAL A 82 -22.47 5.95 16.73
C VAL A 82 -21.28 5.19 16.15
N ILE A 83 -20.07 5.68 16.39
CA ILE A 83 -18.84 4.94 16.08
C ILE A 83 -18.72 3.79 17.07
N ALA A 84 -19.37 2.68 16.76
CA ALA A 84 -19.30 1.47 17.57
C ALA A 84 -17.90 0.82 17.46
N PRO A 85 -17.44 0.08 18.50
CA PRO A 85 -16.13 -0.59 18.49
C PRO A 85 -15.91 -1.49 17.26
N GLN A 86 -16.98 -2.08 16.73
CA GLN A 86 -16.99 -2.87 15.50
C GLN A 86 -16.51 -2.12 14.26
N SER A 87 -16.72 -0.80 14.18
CA SER A 87 -16.28 0.02 13.05
C SER A 87 -14.76 0.14 13.00
N TYR A 88 -14.09 0.18 14.15
CA TYR A 88 -12.63 0.16 14.22
C TYR A 88 -12.06 -1.20 13.76
N VAL A 89 -12.71 -2.30 14.15
CA VAL A 89 -12.31 -3.65 13.72
C VAL A 89 -12.52 -3.81 12.22
N ALA A 90 -13.65 -3.37 11.69
CA ALA A 90 -13.93 -3.40 10.26
C ALA A 90 -12.96 -2.52 9.45
N ALA A 91 -12.62 -1.33 9.95
CA ALA A 91 -11.63 -0.47 9.34
C ALA A 91 -10.24 -1.12 9.34
N ALA A 92 -9.79 -1.66 10.48
CA ALA A 92 -8.51 -2.38 10.56
C ALA A 92 -8.47 -3.56 9.59
N PHE A 93 -9.56 -4.33 9.49
CA PHE A 93 -9.67 -5.44 8.55
C PHE A 93 -9.68 -4.98 7.09
N GLY A 94 -10.35 -3.87 6.79
CA GLY A 94 -10.36 -3.26 5.47
C GLY A 94 -8.97 -2.81 5.03
N ILE A 95 -8.22 -2.14 5.92
CA ILE A 95 -6.83 -1.73 5.64
C ILE A 95 -5.94 -2.97 5.49
N LEU A 96 -6.14 -4.03 6.28
CA LEU A 96 -5.41 -5.29 6.11
C LEU A 96 -5.70 -5.92 4.75
N LEU A 97 -6.96 -5.92 4.34
CA LEU A 97 -7.38 -6.46 3.04
C LEU A 97 -6.75 -5.69 1.89
N THR A 98 -6.71 -4.36 1.94
CA THR A 98 -6.06 -3.54 0.89
C THR A 98 -4.56 -3.80 0.81
N MET A 99 -3.88 -3.99 1.95
CA MET A 99 -2.47 -4.40 1.99
C MET A 99 -2.26 -5.77 1.34
N LEU A 100 -3.07 -6.77 1.68
CA LEU A 100 -3.00 -8.10 1.08
C LEU A 100 -3.25 -8.05 -0.44
N LEU A 101 -4.23 -7.25 -0.86
CA LEU A 101 -4.54 -7.04 -2.28
C LEU A 101 -3.41 -6.31 -3.02
N ALA A 102 -2.72 -5.36 -2.39
CA ALA A 102 -1.56 -4.68 -2.95
C ALA A 102 -0.31 -5.59 -3.00
N ALA A 103 -0.15 -6.48 -2.02
CA ALA A 103 0.92 -7.47 -2.00
C ALA A 103 0.73 -8.57 -3.07
N ALA A 104 -0.51 -8.92 -3.42
CA ALA A 104 -0.81 -9.94 -4.42
C ALA A 104 -0.16 -9.72 -5.81
N PRO A 105 -0.28 -8.54 -6.47
CA PRO A 105 0.40 -8.26 -7.74
C PRO A 105 1.92 -8.18 -7.59
N ALA A 106 2.45 -7.72 -6.45
CA ALA A 106 3.89 -7.71 -6.18
C ALA A 106 4.45 -9.14 -6.13
N ILE A 107 3.83 -10.03 -5.36
CA ILE A 107 4.19 -11.44 -5.27
C ILE A 107 4.02 -12.13 -6.64
N ARG A 108 2.94 -11.81 -7.37
CA ARG A 108 2.72 -12.33 -8.73
C ARG A 108 3.77 -11.83 -9.72
N ARG A 109 4.22 -10.57 -9.63
CA ARG A 109 5.30 -10.02 -10.47
C ARG A 109 6.64 -10.68 -10.17
N VAL A 110 6.96 -10.93 -8.90
CA VAL A 110 8.17 -11.68 -8.52
C VAL A 110 8.12 -13.12 -9.06
N ASN A 111 6.95 -13.76 -9.04
CA ASN A 111 6.76 -15.10 -9.60
C ASN A 111 6.72 -15.13 -11.15
N ARG A 112 6.17 -14.09 -11.79
CA ARG A 112 6.08 -13.92 -13.25
C ARG A 112 7.30 -13.28 -13.89
N LEU A 113 8.25 -12.75 -13.11
CA LEU A 113 9.63 -12.48 -13.52
C LEU A 113 10.29 -13.82 -13.83
N ASN A 114 9.86 -14.39 -14.94
CA ASN A 114 10.25 -15.68 -15.44
C ASN A 114 11.77 -15.64 -15.63
N LEU A 115 12.45 -16.58 -14.97
CA LEU A 115 13.91 -16.71 -14.95
C LEU A 115 14.47 -16.99 -16.35
N ALA A 116 13.61 -17.27 -17.34
CA ALA A 116 13.98 -17.56 -18.72
C ALA A 116 14.68 -16.40 -19.44
N GLU A 117 14.41 -15.14 -19.07
CA GLU A 117 15.04 -13.98 -19.73
C GLU A 117 16.38 -13.59 -19.08
N ALA A 118 16.52 -13.82 -17.76
CA ALA A 118 17.74 -13.51 -17.02
C ALA A 118 18.92 -14.43 -17.38
N THR A 119 18.68 -15.61 -17.95
CA THR A 119 19.72 -16.49 -18.48
C THR A 119 20.13 -16.15 -19.91
N LYS A 120 19.35 -15.34 -20.65
CA LYS A 120 19.63 -15.03 -22.06
C LYS A 120 20.51 -13.79 -22.27
N THR A 121 20.70 -12.98 -21.22
CA THR A 121 21.63 -11.84 -21.25
C THR A 121 23.06 -12.19 -20.82
N LEU A 122 23.32 -13.46 -20.48
CA LEU A 122 24.63 -13.97 -20.05
C LEU A 122 25.24 -15.01 -21.02
N THR A 123 24.65 -15.19 -22.20
CA THR A 123 25.23 -15.92 -23.35
C THR A 123 25.11 -15.06 -24.59
#